data_AF-A0A7W4G9M1-F1
#
_entry.id   AF-A0A7W4G9M1-F1
#
_cell.length_a   1.000
_cell.length_b   1.000
_cell.length_c   1.000
_cell.angle_alpha   90.00
_cell.angle_beta   90.00
_cell.angle_gamma   90.00
#
_symmetry.space_group_name_H-M   'P 1'
#
loop_
_entity.id
_entity.type
_entity.pdbx_description
1 polymer ?
#
loop_
_entity_poly.entity_id
_entity_poly.type
_entity_poly.pdbx_seq_one_letter_code
_entity_poly.pdbx_strand_id
1 'polypeptide(L)'
;MQYIEYITILAVISISGCSDIKIEKQCFEPIHYQANKLFQSSEIRVEPIWVGHPRNDYLKDHNVEGHLSPYGGFEKISASSQLTLTGNIYKITPNIGERYIGRNSEYLLFEVTVDAKKYVISDQIPEHIQLPLRCFFN
;
A
#
# COMPACT_ATOMS: atom_id res chain seq x y z
N MET A 1 -1.97 -45.98 -26.43
CA MET A 1 -2.13 -44.51 -26.44
C MET A 1 -2.86 -44.11 -25.17
N GLN A 2 -2.14 -43.94 -24.05
CA GLN A 2 -2.76 -43.65 -22.75
C GLN A 2 -1.77 -42.96 -21.78
N TYR A 3 -0.92 -42.08 -22.32
CA TYR A 3 0.09 -41.35 -21.54
C TYR A 3 0.13 -39.84 -21.83
N ILE A 4 -0.73 -39.36 -22.74
CA ILE A 4 -0.69 -37.95 -23.21
C ILE A 4 -1.61 -37.04 -22.37
N GLU A 5 -2.61 -37.59 -21.67
CA GLU A 5 -3.61 -36.77 -20.96
C GLU A 5 -3.21 -36.33 -19.55
N TYR A 6 -2.14 -36.90 -18.97
CA TYR A 6 -1.71 -36.53 -17.62
C TYR A 6 -0.74 -35.33 -17.58
N ILE A 7 -0.15 -34.95 -18.71
CA ILE A 7 0.86 -33.88 -18.75
C ILE A 7 0.21 -32.49 -18.78
N THR A 8 -1.05 -32.37 -19.21
CA THR A 8 -1.78 -31.09 -19.23
C THR A 8 -2.36 -30.69 -17.87
N ILE A 9 -2.58 -31.64 -16.95
CA ILE A 9 -3.13 -31.32 -15.62
C ILE A 9 -2.05 -30.74 -14.69
N LEU A 10 -0.75 -31.03 -14.94
CA LEU A 10 0.34 -30.47 -14.15
C LEU A 10 0.70 -29.02 -14.53
N ALA A 11 0.31 -28.55 -15.72
CA ALA A 11 0.60 -27.19 -16.19
C ALA A 11 -0.34 -26.12 -15.62
N VAL A 12 -1.44 -26.53 -14.98
CA VAL A 12 -2.43 -25.61 -14.39
C VAL A 12 -2.07 -25.20 -12.95
N ILE A 13 -1.03 -25.80 -12.35
CA ILE A 13 -0.58 -25.50 -10.98
C ILE A 13 0.46 -24.35 -10.96
N SER A 14 0.68 -23.67 -12.09
CA SER A 14 1.50 -22.45 -12.16
C SER A 14 0.73 -21.18 -11.75
N ILE A 15 -0.31 -21.30 -10.91
CA ILE A 15 -0.90 -20.15 -10.22
C ILE A 15 -0.02 -19.82 -8.99
N SER A 16 1.19 -19.34 -9.27
CA SER A 16 1.87 -18.42 -8.36
C SER A 16 1.00 -17.16 -8.31
N GLY A 17 -0.02 -17.17 -7.43
CA GLY A 17 -0.93 -16.05 -7.28
C GLY A 17 -0.11 -14.81 -6.96
N CYS A 18 -0.13 -13.81 -7.84
CA CYS A 18 0.36 -12.48 -7.45
C CYS A 18 -0.53 -11.97 -6.32
N SER A 19 0.06 -11.29 -5.35
CA SER A 19 -0.72 -10.51 -4.37
C SER A 19 -1.60 -9.53 -5.13
N ASP A 20 -2.91 -9.49 -4.84
CA ASP A 20 -3.82 -8.55 -5.49
C ASP A 20 -3.71 -7.19 -4.79
N ILE A 21 -3.68 -6.11 -5.58
CA ILE A 21 -3.66 -4.74 -5.09
C ILE A 21 -4.66 -3.93 -5.91
N LYS A 22 -5.56 -3.22 -5.22
CA LYS A 22 -6.60 -2.41 -5.84
C LYS A 22 -6.74 -1.07 -5.15
N ILE A 23 -6.91 -0.01 -5.93
CA ILE A 23 -7.28 1.31 -5.40
C ILE A 23 -8.80 1.40 -5.21
N GLU A 24 -9.21 1.69 -3.99
CA GLU A 24 -10.55 2.13 -3.64
C GLU A 24 -10.54 3.66 -3.53
N LYS A 25 -11.40 4.32 -4.29
CA LYS A 25 -11.40 5.79 -4.41
C LYS A 25 -12.44 6.43 -3.51
N GLN A 26 -12.14 7.63 -3.02
CA GLN A 26 -13.08 8.48 -2.28
C GLN A 26 -13.74 7.79 -1.07
N CYS A 27 -12.95 7.02 -0.33
CA CYS A 27 -13.37 6.34 0.90
C CYS A 27 -13.73 7.32 2.03
N PHE A 28 -13.14 8.51 2.00
CA PHE A 28 -13.44 9.63 2.88
C PHE A 28 -13.11 10.95 2.17
N GLU A 29 -13.65 12.06 2.69
CA GLU A 29 -13.28 13.40 2.23
C GLU A 29 -11.81 13.70 2.51
N PRO A 30 -11.07 14.39 1.63
CA PRO A 30 -9.66 14.69 1.85
C PRO A 30 -9.40 15.36 3.19
N ILE A 31 -8.38 14.89 3.91
CA ILE A 31 -8.02 15.39 5.25
C ILE A 31 -6.59 15.91 5.23
N HIS A 32 -6.40 17.10 5.78
CA HIS A 32 -5.10 17.75 5.84
C HIS A 32 -4.46 17.60 7.22
N TYR A 33 -3.20 17.18 7.24
CA TYR A 33 -2.39 17.06 8.45
C TYR A 33 -1.03 17.74 8.27
N GLN A 34 -0.49 18.28 9.35
CA GLN A 34 0.94 18.57 9.43
C GLN A 34 1.69 17.24 9.62
N ALA A 35 2.81 17.04 8.92
CA ALA A 35 3.54 15.78 8.94
C ALA A 35 3.91 15.33 10.35
N ASN A 36 4.41 16.25 11.19
CA ASN A 36 4.74 15.96 12.58
C ASN A 36 3.53 15.60 13.45
N LYS A 37 2.32 16.08 13.13
CA LYS A 37 1.09 15.74 13.84
C LYS A 37 0.56 14.38 13.41
N LEU A 38 0.71 14.04 12.13
CA LEU A 38 0.34 12.74 11.60
C LEU A 38 1.23 11.65 12.21
N PHE A 39 2.55 11.81 12.10
CA PHE A 39 3.53 10.78 12.47
C PHE A 39 4.02 10.86 13.91
N GLN A 40 3.63 11.90 14.67
CA GLN A 40 4.16 12.19 16.02
C GLN A 40 5.70 12.23 16.08
N SER A 41 6.33 12.63 14.98
CA SER A 41 7.78 12.58 14.78
C SER A 41 8.23 13.74 13.90
N SER A 42 9.46 14.21 14.10
CA SER A 42 10.14 15.14 13.18
C SER A 42 10.97 14.43 12.11
N GLU A 43 11.10 13.11 12.20
CA GLU A 43 11.93 12.28 11.34
C GLU A 43 11.07 11.53 10.31
N ILE A 44 10.32 12.26 9.50
CA ILE A 44 9.52 11.66 8.43
C ILE A 44 10.40 11.42 7.21
N ARG A 45 10.39 10.18 6.72
CA ARG A 45 11.23 9.67 5.64
C ARG A 45 10.37 9.15 4.49
N VAL A 46 10.93 9.22 3.28
CA VAL A 46 10.37 8.64 2.06
C VAL A 46 11.18 7.40 1.69
N GLU A 47 10.60 6.22 1.88
CA GLU A 47 11.15 5.00 1.30
C GLU A 47 10.69 4.86 -0.16
N PRO A 48 11.60 4.91 -1.15
CA PRO A 48 11.20 4.87 -2.56
C PRO A 48 10.62 3.51 -2.93
N ILE A 49 9.59 3.52 -3.78
CA ILE A 49 9.04 2.30 -4.37
C ILE A 49 9.99 1.83 -5.50
N TRP A 50 10.51 0.61 -5.37
CA TRP A 50 11.37 -0.03 -6.37
C TRP A 50 10.55 -0.94 -7.29
N VAL A 51 10.83 -0.88 -8.59
CA VAL A 51 10.21 -1.75 -9.60
C VAL A 51 10.68 -3.21 -9.46
N GLY A 52 9.87 -4.14 -9.96
CA GLY A 52 10.20 -5.58 -9.98
C GLY A 52 9.45 -6.42 -8.95
N HIS A 53 8.48 -5.82 -8.26
CA HIS A 53 7.50 -6.53 -7.44
C HIS A 53 6.09 -6.07 -7.86
N PRO A 54 5.13 -6.98 -8.15
CA PRO A 54 3.81 -6.61 -8.70
C PRO A 54 3.08 -5.50 -7.94
N ARG A 55 3.12 -5.51 -6.60
CA ARG A 55 2.58 -4.41 -5.77
C ARG A 55 3.22 -3.06 -6.04
N ASN A 56 4.54 -3.03 -6.13
CA ASN A 56 5.30 -1.80 -6.35
C ASN A 56 5.09 -1.27 -7.76
N ASP A 57 5.03 -2.18 -8.74
CA ASP A 57 4.74 -1.84 -10.13
C ASP A 57 3.34 -1.21 -10.24
N TYR A 58 2.33 -1.80 -9.58
CA TYR A 58 0.99 -1.21 -9.51
C TYR A 58 0.98 0.19 -8.87
N LEU A 59 1.70 0.38 -7.76
CA LEU A 59 1.81 1.69 -7.11
C LEU A 59 2.50 2.71 -8.02
N LYS A 60 3.54 2.30 -8.75
CA LYS A 60 4.22 3.14 -9.76
C LYS A 60 3.30 3.53 -10.90
N ASP A 61 2.49 2.60 -11.42
CA ASP A 61 1.50 2.87 -12.47
C ASP A 61 0.45 3.91 -12.01
N HIS A 62 0.23 4.04 -10.70
CA HIS A 62 -0.66 5.04 -10.09
C HIS A 62 0.06 6.33 -9.64
N ASN A 63 1.32 6.51 -10.05
CA ASN A 63 2.21 7.64 -9.76
C ASN A 63 2.59 7.79 -8.28
N VAL A 64 2.64 6.69 -7.52
CA VAL A 64 3.12 6.69 -6.14
C VAL A 64 4.65 6.65 -6.12
N GLU A 65 5.28 7.65 -5.50
CA GLU A 65 6.73 7.80 -5.45
C GLU A 65 7.38 6.92 -4.36
N GLY A 66 6.73 6.81 -3.20
CA GLY A 66 7.30 6.18 -2.02
C GLY A 66 6.32 5.91 -0.88
N HIS A 67 6.80 5.22 0.15
CA HIS A 67 6.17 5.09 1.44
C HIS A 67 6.64 6.20 2.38
N LEU A 68 5.71 6.86 3.06
CA LEU A 68 6.05 7.77 4.15
C LEU A 68 6.03 7.04 5.48
N SER A 69 7.11 7.17 6.24
CA SER A 69 7.26 6.54 7.55
C SER A 69 8.10 7.43 8.49
N PRO A 70 7.91 7.33 9.82
CA PRO A 70 8.81 7.97 10.78
C PRO A 70 10.11 7.18 10.99
N TYR A 71 10.31 6.09 10.24
CA TYR A 71 11.40 5.13 10.39
C TYR A 71 12.04 4.88 9.01
N GLY A 72 13.33 5.13 8.85
CA GLY A 72 14.02 4.84 7.58
C GLY A 72 15.31 5.63 7.39
N GLY A 73 16.09 5.26 6.36
CA GLY A 73 17.38 5.86 6.04
C GLY A 73 17.42 6.73 4.77
N PHE A 74 16.27 6.98 4.16
CA PHE A 74 16.17 7.66 2.86
C PHE A 74 15.88 9.17 2.99
N GLU A 75 15.32 9.78 1.94
CA GLU A 75 15.01 11.21 1.87
C GLU A 75 14.13 11.66 3.04
N LYS A 76 14.42 12.83 3.59
CA LYS A 76 13.68 13.44 4.70
C LYS A 76 12.73 14.50 4.14
N ILE A 77 11.46 14.46 4.55
CA ILE A 77 10.52 15.55 4.29
C ILE A 77 10.43 16.48 5.50
N SER A 78 9.97 17.71 5.29
CA SER A 78 9.82 18.66 6.40
C SER A 78 8.77 18.17 7.38
N ALA A 79 9.09 18.28 8.67
CA ALA A 79 8.13 18.05 9.76
C ALA A 79 6.91 18.99 9.69
N SER A 80 7.07 20.15 9.04
CA SER A 80 6.02 21.14 8.79
C SER A 80 5.37 21.01 7.40
N SER A 81 5.69 19.97 6.64
CA SER A 81 5.03 19.73 5.35
C SER A 81 3.56 19.44 5.57
N GLN A 82 2.71 20.04 4.73
CA GLN A 82 1.29 19.74 4.70
C GLN A 82 1.06 18.45 3.92
N LEU A 83 0.50 17.46 4.60
CA LEU A 83 0.08 16.19 4.05
C LEU A 83 -1.41 16.24 3.76
N THR A 84 -1.82 15.77 2.59
CA THR A 84 -3.25 15.59 2.27
C THR A 84 -3.53 14.12 2.04
N LEU A 85 -4.22 13.49 2.99
CA LEU A 85 -4.82 12.18 2.80
C LEU A 85 -5.96 12.35 1.80
N THR A 86 -5.86 11.70 0.64
CA THR A 86 -6.74 12.03 -0.49
C THR A 86 -8.11 11.39 -0.41
N GLY A 87 -8.29 10.42 0.50
CA GLY A 87 -9.46 9.54 0.52
C GLY A 87 -9.32 8.30 -0.35
N ASN A 88 -8.23 8.16 -1.11
CA ASN A 88 -7.95 6.93 -1.84
C ASN A 88 -7.16 5.95 -0.96
N ILE A 89 -7.49 4.66 -1.07
CA ILE A 89 -6.89 3.59 -0.28
C ILE A 89 -6.46 2.47 -1.23
N TYR A 90 -5.24 1.98 -1.10
CA TYR A 90 -4.80 0.77 -1.79
C TYR A 90 -5.01 -0.42 -0.86
N LYS A 91 -5.91 -1.31 -1.25
CA LYS A 91 -6.20 -2.55 -0.56
C LYS A 91 -5.32 -3.66 -1.09
N ILE A 92 -4.58 -4.33 -0.21
CA ILE A 92 -3.65 -5.41 -0.58
C ILE A 92 -4.14 -6.72 0.02
N THR A 93 -4.44 -7.67 -0.85
CA THR A 93 -4.88 -9.01 -0.46
C THR A 93 -3.72 -9.98 -0.63
N PRO A 94 -3.25 -10.63 0.45
CA PRO A 94 -2.12 -11.55 0.37
C PRO A 94 -2.48 -12.77 -0.47
N ASN A 95 -1.56 -13.18 -1.33
CA ASN A 95 -1.70 -14.40 -2.11
C ASN A 95 -1.52 -15.66 -1.24
N ILE A 96 -1.75 -16.84 -1.83
CA ILE A 96 -1.65 -18.13 -1.12
C ILE A 96 -0.25 -18.35 -0.54
N GLY A 97 0.82 -17.97 -1.25
CA GLY A 97 2.20 -18.09 -0.77
C GLY A 97 2.49 -17.17 0.41
N GLU A 98 2.01 -15.92 0.36
CA GLU A 98 2.11 -14.97 1.47
C GLU A 98 1.30 -15.43 2.69
N ARG A 99 0.11 -15.98 2.49
CA ARG A 99 -0.69 -16.62 3.55
C ARG A 99 0.04 -17.81 4.16
N TYR A 100 0.70 -18.62 3.34
CA TYR A 100 1.46 -19.79 3.81
C TYR A 100 2.63 -19.41 4.73
N ILE A 101 3.27 -18.26 4.50
CA ILE A 101 4.34 -17.73 5.38
C ILE A 101 3.81 -16.86 6.54
N GLY A 102 2.50 -16.94 6.83
CA GLY A 102 1.87 -16.31 7.99
C GLY A 102 1.27 -14.92 7.75
N ARG A 103 1.23 -14.43 6.50
CA ARG A 103 0.61 -13.14 6.16
C ARG A 103 -0.89 -13.33 5.91
N ASN A 104 -1.66 -13.30 7.01
CA ASN A 104 -3.07 -13.72 7.01
C ASN A 104 -4.10 -12.60 6.83
N SER A 105 -3.71 -11.34 7.02
CA SER A 105 -4.63 -10.21 6.93
C SER A 105 -4.39 -9.37 5.68
N GLU A 106 -5.48 -8.86 5.13
CA GLU A 106 -5.42 -7.71 4.24
C GLU A 106 -4.79 -6.54 4.99
N TYR A 107 -4.04 -5.71 4.28
CA TYR A 107 -3.52 -4.48 4.83
C TYR A 107 -3.74 -3.36 3.84
N LEU A 108 -3.86 -2.15 4.36
CA LEU A 108 -4.25 -0.98 3.60
C LEU A 108 -3.11 0.03 3.56
N LEU A 109 -3.03 0.71 2.43
CA LEU A 109 -2.16 1.87 2.26
C LEU A 109 -3.02 3.08 1.97
N PHE A 110 -2.88 4.12 2.77
CA PHE A 110 -3.57 5.39 2.56
C PHE A 110 -2.78 6.25 1.58
N GLU A 111 -3.43 6.70 0.50
CA GLU A 111 -2.83 7.65 -0.43
C GLU A 111 -2.70 9.02 0.25
N VAL A 112 -1.50 9.57 0.20
CA VAL A 112 -1.19 10.89 0.74
C VAL A 112 -0.45 11.70 -0.31
N THR A 113 -0.73 12.99 -0.37
CA THR A 113 -0.01 13.92 -1.24
C THR A 113 0.79 14.94 -0.45
N VAL A 114 2.00 15.22 -0.92
CA VAL A 114 2.93 16.23 -0.39
C VAL A 114 3.53 16.94 -1.59
N ASP A 115 3.44 18.26 -1.65
CA ASP A 115 4.00 19.07 -2.75
C ASP A 115 3.63 18.53 -4.15
N ALA A 116 2.36 18.16 -4.34
CA ALA A 116 1.78 17.55 -5.55
C ALA A 116 2.30 16.15 -5.93
N LYS A 117 3.17 15.54 -5.12
CA LYS A 117 3.64 14.17 -5.28
C LYS A 117 2.79 13.21 -4.46
N LYS A 118 2.63 11.98 -4.94
CA LYS A 118 1.86 10.94 -4.24
C LYS A 118 2.78 9.99 -3.49
N TYR A 119 2.35 9.65 -2.29
CA TYR A 119 2.97 8.65 -1.44
C TYR A 119 1.89 7.78 -0.81
N VAL A 120 2.32 6.77 -0.08
CA VAL A 120 1.46 5.90 0.70
C VAL A 120 1.90 5.80 2.15
N ILE A 121 0.95 5.65 3.06
CA ILE A 121 1.17 5.40 4.49
C ILE A 121 0.48 4.09 4.84
N SER A 122 1.16 3.18 5.53
CA SER A 122 0.52 1.94 6.00
C SER A 122 -0.58 2.24 7.02
N ASP A 123 -1.59 1.39 7.04
CA ASP A 123 -2.64 1.30 8.05
C ASP A 123 -2.21 1.09 9.50
N GLN A 124 -0.92 0.93 9.74
CA GLN A 124 -0.29 1.23 11.04
C GLN A 124 -0.27 2.73 11.35
N ILE A 125 -1.21 3.49 10.78
CA ILE A 125 -1.43 4.90 11.13
C ILE A 125 -1.59 4.96 12.65
N PRO A 126 -0.96 5.94 13.31
CA PRO A 126 -1.06 6.04 14.75
C PRO A 126 -2.52 6.22 15.20
N GLU A 127 -2.89 5.52 16.26
CA GLU A 127 -4.28 5.28 16.73
C GLU A 127 -5.11 6.55 16.96
N HIS A 128 -4.47 7.72 17.01
CA HIS A 128 -5.12 9.02 17.18
C HIS A 128 -5.84 9.54 15.93
N ILE A 129 -5.73 8.87 14.79
CA ILE A 129 -6.38 9.30 13.55
C ILE A 129 -7.72 8.60 13.35
N GLN A 130 -8.80 9.35 13.57
CA GLN A 130 -10.15 8.91 13.23
C GLN A 130 -10.42 9.19 11.74
N LEU A 131 -10.33 8.14 10.92
CA LEU A 131 -10.73 8.23 9.52
C LEU A 131 -12.23 7.89 9.39
N PRO A 132 -12.99 8.55 8.50
CA PRO A 132 -14.35 8.14 8.15
C PRO A 132 -14.28 6.87 7.27
N LEU A 133 -14.37 5.68 7.86
CA LEU A 133 -14.07 4.43 7.18
C LEU A 133 -15.28 3.89 6.38
N ARG A 134 -15.63 4.50 5.24
CA ARG A 134 -16.72 3.96 4.36
C ARG A 134 -16.32 2.67 3.64
N CYS A 135 -15.04 2.50 3.35
CA CYS A 135 -14.49 1.39 2.53
C CYS A 135 -14.05 0.15 3.32
N PHE A 136 -14.22 0.13 4.65
CA PHE A 136 -13.66 -0.93 5.50
C PHE A 136 -14.64 -2.07 5.79
N PHE A 137 -15.92 -1.90 5.47
CA PHE A 137 -17.02 -2.76 5.93
C PHE A 137 -17.90 -3.35 4.83
N ASN A 138 -17.42 -3.37 3.58
CA ASN A 138 -18.13 -4.02 2.46
C ASN A 138 -17.65 -5.45 2.22
#